data_AF-A0A662JA64-F1
#
_entry.id   AF-A0A662JA64-F1
#
_cell.length_a   1.000
_cell.length_b   1.000
_cell.length_c   1.000
_cell.angle_alpha   90.00
_cell.angle_beta   90.00
_cell.angle_gamma   90.00
#
_symmetry.space_group_name_H-M   'P 1'
#
loop_
_entity.id
_entity.type
_entity.pdbx_description
1 polymer ?
#
loop_
_entity_poly.entity_id
_entity_poly.type
_entity_poly.pdbx_seq_one_letter_code
_entity_poly.pdbx_strand_id
1 'polypeptide(L)'
;GIEEIDVEDLAFCAYLSRKNPLWYEGLLVCVCSDILDARSIALKFLRENVVLMEQVCYAHMPTYRRTLKLKDSDVLVTTPVIKAYGVFKELAKEIKRVFKGEKLE
;
A
#
# COMPACT_ATOMS: atom_id res chain seq x y z
N GLY A 1 0.14 -10.58 6.20
CA GLY A 1 0.98 -9.93 7.23
C GLY A 1 1.07 -8.44 6.95
N ILE A 2 1.55 -7.65 7.91
CA ILE A 2 1.95 -6.24 7.66
C ILE A 2 3.48 -6.24 7.61
N GLU A 3 4.06 -5.75 6.53
CA GLU A 3 5.50 -5.84 6.28
C GLU A 3 6.09 -4.49 5.89
N GLU A 4 7.25 -4.18 6.49
CA GLU A 4 8.06 -3.04 6.10
C GLU A 4 8.99 -3.43 4.97
N ILE A 5 9.00 -2.62 3.91
CA ILE A 5 9.87 -2.81 2.75
C ILE A 5 10.39 -1.46 2.26
N ASP A 6 11.37 -1.48 1.37
CA ASP A 6 11.88 -0.28 0.74
C ASP A 6 10.84 0.36 -0.20
N VAL A 7 10.92 1.69 -0.35
CA VAL A 7 10.02 2.45 -1.23
C VAL A 7 10.10 1.96 -2.68
N GLU A 8 11.29 1.52 -3.08
CA GLU A 8 11.59 1.03 -4.42
C GLU A 8 10.88 -0.29 -4.69
N ASP A 9 11.07 -1.27 -3.80
CA ASP A 9 10.40 -2.57 -3.85
C ASP A 9 8.87 -2.42 -3.78
N LEU A 10 8.37 -1.56 -2.90
CA LEU A 10 6.94 -1.32 -2.76
C LEU A 10 6.33 -0.79 -4.07
N ALA A 11 7.00 0.16 -4.72
CA ALA A 11 6.53 0.71 -5.97
C ALA A 11 6.65 -0.28 -7.15
N PHE A 12 7.63 -1.19 -7.12
CA PHE A 12 7.74 -2.29 -8.07
C PHE A 12 6.63 -3.34 -7.86
N CYS A 13 6.39 -3.77 -6.63
CA CYS A 13 5.29 -4.67 -6.27
C CYS A 13 3.92 -4.08 -6.61
N ALA A 14 3.73 -2.78 -6.38
CA ALA A 14 2.51 -2.08 -6.74
C ALA A 14 2.31 -2.03 -8.27
N TYR A 15 3.39 -1.84 -9.03
CA TYR A 15 3.36 -1.94 -10.49
C TYR A 15 2.94 -3.33 -10.97
N LEU A 16 3.56 -4.40 -10.44
CA LEU A 16 3.23 -5.79 -10.82
C LEU A 16 1.78 -6.15 -10.47
N SER A 17 1.32 -5.76 -9.27
CA SER A 17 -0.04 -6.01 -8.80
C SER A 17 -1.09 -5.04 -9.38
N ARG A 18 -0.68 -4.08 -10.22
CA ARG A 18 -1.52 -3.03 -10.81
C ARG A 18 -2.30 -2.23 -9.77
N LYS A 19 -1.66 -1.95 -8.63
CA LYS A 19 -2.22 -1.16 -7.53
C LYS A 19 -1.42 0.11 -7.34
N ASN A 20 -2.05 1.10 -6.73
CA ASN A 20 -1.41 2.37 -6.46
C ASN A 20 -1.00 2.43 -5.00
N PRO A 21 0.27 2.71 -4.69
CA PRO A 21 0.69 3.05 -3.34
C PRO A 21 -0.04 4.30 -2.84
N LEU A 22 -0.37 4.28 -1.55
CA LEU A 22 -1.12 5.32 -0.87
C LEU A 22 -0.25 5.97 0.19
N TRP A 23 -0.06 7.28 0.09
CA TRP A 23 0.78 8.04 1.02
C TRP A 23 -0.04 8.75 2.08
N TYR A 24 0.40 8.65 3.34
CA TYR A 24 -0.15 9.36 4.48
C TYR A 24 0.96 9.78 5.46
N GLU A 25 1.19 11.09 5.58
CA GLU A 25 2.06 11.70 6.61
C GLU A 25 3.40 10.96 6.84
N GLY A 26 4.18 10.77 5.78
CA GLY A 26 5.49 10.14 5.87
C GLY A 26 5.47 8.61 5.70
N LEU A 27 4.29 8.00 5.58
CA LEU A 27 4.13 6.56 5.35
C LEU A 27 3.55 6.30 3.95
N LEU A 28 4.13 5.36 3.23
CA LEU A 28 3.60 4.82 1.99
C LEU A 28 3.03 3.43 2.30
N VAL A 29 1.80 3.14 1.89
CA VAL A 29 1.11 1.87 2.15
C VAL A 29 0.58 1.31 0.84
N CYS A 30 0.73 0.02 0.61
CA CYS A 30 0.12 -0.68 -0.52
C CYS A 30 -0.42 -2.02 -0.06
N VAL A 31 -1.53 -2.47 -0.65
CA VAL A 31 -2.04 -3.83 -0.43
C VAL A 31 -1.58 -4.69 -1.60
N CYS A 32 -0.55 -5.48 -1.42
CA CYS A 32 -0.11 -6.44 -2.42
C CYS A 32 -1.03 -7.68 -2.35
N SER A 33 -1.38 -8.24 -3.49
CA SER A 33 -2.13 -9.50 -3.56
C SER A 33 -1.59 -10.26 -4.75
N ASP A 34 -1.06 -11.44 -4.48
CA ASP A 34 -0.39 -12.24 -5.51
C ASP A 34 -1.37 -13.23 -6.16
N ILE A 35 -2.49 -13.53 -5.50
CA ILE A 35 -3.40 -14.61 -5.89
C ILE A 35 -4.81 -14.12 -6.24
N LEU A 36 -5.34 -13.11 -5.53
CA LEU A 36 -6.71 -12.63 -5.74
C LEU A 36 -6.78 -11.40 -6.65
N ASP A 37 -7.55 -11.53 -7.74
CA ASP A 37 -7.79 -10.41 -8.65
C ASP A 37 -8.79 -9.39 -8.05
N ALA A 38 -8.70 -8.14 -8.49
CA ALA A 38 -9.48 -7.03 -7.95
C ALA A 38 -11.00 -7.24 -8.06
N ARG A 39 -11.49 -7.97 -9.07
CA ARG A 39 -12.91 -8.25 -9.26
C ARG A 39 -13.42 -9.20 -8.17
N SER A 40 -12.64 -10.23 -7.85
CA SER A 40 -12.99 -11.19 -6.80
C SER A 40 -13.08 -10.52 -5.43
N ILE A 41 -12.14 -9.62 -5.11
CA ILE A 41 -12.17 -8.81 -3.88
C ILE A 41 -13.43 -7.92 -3.85
N ALA A 42 -13.73 -7.23 -4.95
CA ALA A 42 -14.90 -6.34 -5.04
C ALA A 42 -16.22 -7.11 -4.87
N LEU A 43 -16.37 -8.28 -5.50
CA LEU A 43 -17.57 -9.10 -5.37
C LEU A 43 -17.78 -9.60 -3.94
N LYS A 44 -16.71 -10.00 -3.25
CA LYS A 44 -16.77 -10.42 -1.85
C LYS A 44 -17.20 -9.26 -0.96
N PHE A 45 -16.62 -8.08 -1.15
CA PHE A 45 -17.00 -6.88 -0.42
C PHE A 45 -18.47 -6.52 -0.64
N LEU A 46 -18.96 -6.51 -1.88
CA LEU A 46 -20.36 -6.16 -2.17
C LEU A 46 -21.38 -7.15 -1.57
N ARG A 47 -21.02 -8.43 -1.47
CA ARG A 47 -21.92 -9.47 -0.94
C ARG A 47 -21.89 -9.57 0.57
N GLU A 48 -20.72 -9.40 1.17
CA GLU A 48 -20.47 -9.78 2.56
C GLU A 48 -19.97 -8.61 3.42
N ASN A 49 -19.73 -7.43 2.83
CA ASN A 49 -19.08 -6.29 3.47
C ASN A 49 -17.69 -6.63 4.06
N VAL A 50 -17.01 -7.63 3.47
CA VAL A 50 -15.68 -8.06 3.87
C VAL A 50 -14.65 -7.58 2.85
N VAL A 51 -13.62 -6.87 3.33
CA VAL A 51 -12.46 -6.52 2.50
C VAL A 51 -11.39 -7.59 2.70
N LEU A 52 -11.01 -8.27 1.61
CA LEU A 52 -9.90 -9.21 1.61
C LEU A 52 -8.60 -8.46 1.32
N MET A 53 -7.64 -8.56 2.24
CA MET A 53 -6.28 -8.05 2.09
C MET A 53 -5.30 -9.17 2.45
N GLU A 54 -4.56 -9.69 1.48
CA GLU A 54 -3.58 -10.76 1.74
C GLU A 54 -2.34 -10.23 2.46
N GLN A 55 -1.75 -9.16 1.91
CA GLN A 55 -0.54 -8.55 2.44
C GLN A 55 -0.61 -7.03 2.36
N VAL A 56 -0.25 -6.39 3.47
CA VAL A 56 -0.12 -4.93 3.54
C VAL A 56 1.36 -4.63 3.64
N CYS A 57 1.92 -4.00 2.61
CA CYS A 57 3.29 -3.53 2.63
C CYS A 57 3.31 -2.04 2.95
N TYR A 58 4.25 -1.60 3.76
CA TYR A 58 4.49 -0.19 4.01
C TYR A 58 5.96 0.18 3.86
N ALA A 59 6.21 1.44 3.56
CA ALA A 59 7.55 2.01 3.45
C ALA A 59 7.56 3.43 4.02
N HIS A 60 8.69 3.83 4.60
CA HIS A 60 8.87 5.20 5.05
C HIS A 60 9.20 6.12 3.87
N MET A 61 8.33 7.08 3.61
CA MET A 61 8.52 8.10 2.57
C MET A 61 8.21 9.48 3.16
N PRO A 62 9.20 10.19 3.75
CA PRO A 62 8.98 11.42 4.52
C PRO A 62 8.23 12.52 3.77
N THR A 63 8.48 12.62 2.46
CA THR A 63 7.88 13.64 1.60
C THR A 63 6.98 13.00 0.55
N TYR A 64 5.81 13.61 0.34
CA TYR A 64 4.91 13.16 -0.72
C TYR A 64 5.50 13.43 -2.10
N ARG A 65 5.53 12.40 -2.94
CA ARG A 65 5.82 12.49 -4.37
C ARG A 65 4.61 11.97 -5.12
N ARG A 66 4.20 12.64 -6.21
CA ARG A 66 3.06 12.18 -7.04
C ARG A 66 3.37 10.91 -7.83
N THR A 67 4.65 10.65 -8.05
CA THR A 67 5.13 9.55 -8.88
C THR A 67 6.47 9.08 -8.37
N LEU A 68 6.66 7.77 -8.32
CA LEU A 68 7.94 7.11 -8.09
C LEU A 68 8.44 6.60 -9.44
N LYS A 69 9.68 6.95 -9.77
CA LYS A 69 10.35 6.48 -10.98
C LYS A 69 11.49 5.58 -10.55
N LEU A 70 11.44 4.34 -10.99
CA LEU A 70 12.38 3.30 -10.66
C LEU A 70 12.97 2.76 -11.94
N LYS A 71 14.28 2.59 -11.94
CA LYS A 71 14.98 1.92 -13.01
C LYS A 71 15.49 0.60 -12.44
N ASP A 72 14.82 -0.48 -12.78
CA ASP A 72 15.30 -1.83 -12.46
C ASP A 72 15.76 -2.47 -13.77
N SER A 73 17.06 -2.71 -13.87
CA SER A 73 17.69 -3.30 -15.04
C SER A 73 17.32 -2.52 -16.33
N ASP A 74 16.60 -3.16 -17.26
CA ASP A 74 16.13 -2.57 -18.53
C ASP A 74 14.71 -1.98 -18.45
N VAL A 75 14.05 -2.03 -17.29
CA VAL A 75 12.66 -1.59 -17.13
C VAL A 75 12.60 -0.28 -16.35
N LEU A 76 11.96 0.73 -16.95
CA LEU A 76 11.60 1.97 -16.26
C LEU A 76 10.17 1.84 -15.72
N VAL A 77 10.05 1.67 -14.41
CA VAL A 77 8.77 1.61 -13.71
C VAL A 77 8.40 3.02 -13.25
N THR A 78 7.21 3.46 -13.64
CA THR A 78 6.64 4.74 -13.20
C THR A 78 5.35 4.46 -12.43
N THR A 79 5.42 4.54 -11.10
CA THR A 79 4.31 4.19 -10.22
C THR A 79 3.65 5.46 -9.68
N PRO A 80 2.37 5.73 -10.00
CA PRO A 80 1.65 6.86 -9.43
C PRO A 80 1.38 6.61 -7.95
N VAL A 81 1.58 7.66 -7.13
CA VAL A 81 1.29 7.62 -5.70
C VAL A 81 0.11 8.52 -5.43
N ILE A 82 -0.85 8.01 -4.66
CA ILE A 82 -2.10 8.71 -4.34
C ILE A 82 -2.07 9.08 -2.85
N LYS A 83 -2.70 10.19 -2.46
CA LYS A 83 -2.93 10.50 -1.04
C LYS A 83 -3.88 9.47 -0.45
N ALA A 84 -3.55 8.87 0.69
CA ALA A 84 -4.42 7.88 1.33
C ALA A 84 -5.79 8.50 1.68
N TYR A 85 -6.85 7.73 1.47
CA TYR A 85 -8.23 8.11 1.75
C TYR A 85 -9.02 6.91 2.30
N GLY A 86 -10.16 7.18 2.94
CA GLY A 86 -11.06 6.16 3.47
C GLY A 86 -10.34 5.15 4.38
N VAL A 87 -10.64 3.86 4.18
CA VAL A 87 -10.08 2.75 4.98
C VAL A 87 -8.56 2.73 4.98
N PHE A 88 -7.91 3.04 3.85
CA PHE A 88 -6.45 3.03 3.77
C PHE A 88 -5.78 4.15 4.57
N LYS A 89 -6.45 5.30 4.71
CA LYS A 89 -5.97 6.38 5.57
C LYS A 89 -6.00 5.94 7.04
N GLU A 90 -7.10 5.32 7.47
CA GLU A 90 -7.20 4.80 8.84
C GLU A 90 -6.21 3.65 9.08
N LEU A 91 -6.03 2.75 8.11
CA LEU A 91 -4.99 1.72 8.17
C LEU A 91 -3.58 2.31 8.32
N ALA A 92 -3.25 3.34 7.54
CA ALA A 92 -1.95 4.00 7.64
C ALA A 92 -1.74 4.69 9.01
N LYS A 93 -2.79 5.26 9.60
CA LYS A 93 -2.74 5.80 10.96
C LYS A 93 -2.49 4.68 11.98
N GLU A 94 -3.19 3.57 11.86
CA GLU A 94 -3.04 2.42 12.76
C GLU A 94 -1.65 1.81 12.69
N ILE A 95 -1.11 1.63 11.49
CA ILE A 95 0.29 1.20 11.29
C ILE A 95 1.22 2.19 12.01
N LYS A 96 1.08 3.49 11.75
CA LYS A 96 1.90 4.51 12.44
C LYS A 96 1.75 4.45 13.96
N ARG A 97 0.55 4.22 14.49
CA ARG A 97 0.26 4.15 15.94
C ARG A 97 1.00 2.99 16.59
N VAL A 98 0.84 1.79 16.03
CA VAL A 98 1.50 0.57 16.50
C VAL A 98 3.03 0.73 16.50
N PHE A 99 3.59 1.26 15.43
CA PHE A 99 5.06 1.39 15.30
C PHE A 99 5.65 2.63 16.00
N LYS A 100 4.82 3.59 16.42
CA LYS A 100 5.22 4.70 17.32
C LYS A 100 5.18 4.32 18.81
N GLY A 101 4.77 3.11 19.16
CA GLY A 101 4.67 2.67 20.55
C GLY A 101 3.49 3.28 21.31
N GLU A 102 2.50 3.84 20.61
CA GLU A 102 1.23 4.22 21.22
C GLU A 102 0.43 2.94 21.49
N LYS A 103 0.37 2.53 22.77
CA LYS A 103 -0.32 1.31 23.20
C LYS A 103 -1.75 1.29 22.68
N LEU A 104 -2.14 0.17 22.09
CA LEU A 104 -3.54 -0.20 21.91
C LEU A 104 -4.15 -0.36 23.30
N GLU A 105 -4.96 0.61 23.72
CA GLU A 105 -5.89 0.45 24.85
C GLU A 105 -7.04 -0.50 24.47
#